data_AF-E6UGD3-F1
#
_entry.id   AF-E6UGD3-F1
#
_cell.length_a   1.000
_cell.length_b   1.000
_cell.length_c   1.000
_cell.angle_alpha   90.00
_cell.angle_beta   90.00
_cell.angle_gamma   90.00
#
_symmetry.space_group_name_H-M   'P 1'
#
loop_
_entity.id
_entity.type
_entity.pdbx_description
1 polymer ?
#
loop_
_entity_poly.entity_id
_entity_poly.type
_entity_poly.pdbx_seq_one_letter_code
_entity_poly.pdbx_strand_id
1 'polypeptide(L)'
;MSLHQNCFTGETLVSTEDGQKRIDEIEVGDKVWAYDIYTGKTELKEDLTVYVHDDETEILHLHTTAGDIDTTTNHPFYVNGRGWVAAGDLTVGDEIYQLDGSIAVVTGSQFEKLDVPVKVYNLDVEDFHSYFVGDVPVLVHNYGGSSDDTPNTLYHYTNEKGQNAILESNELKPSLKANNPNDARFGDGQYLSDLLPDEYSPIQLASRFIHRPNRYKYTHFIEILVEGLNVVKGRDGVYVIPNQDSLDLTGRIIRWGKVGS
;
A
#
# COMPACT_ATOMS: atom_id res chain seq x y z
N MET A 1 -4.80 -11.08 -19.50
CA MET A 1 -5.12 -9.65 -19.60
C MET A 1 -4.37 -9.01 -18.45
N SER A 2 -3.38 -8.19 -18.77
CA SER A 2 -2.57 -7.51 -17.76
C SER A 2 -3.43 -6.39 -17.18
N LEU A 3 -3.61 -6.41 -15.86
CA LEU A 3 -4.39 -5.44 -15.11
C LEU A 3 -3.48 -4.23 -14.83
N HIS A 4 -3.43 -3.29 -15.78
CA HIS A 4 -2.65 -2.04 -15.69
C HIS A 4 -3.40 -1.03 -14.81
N GLN A 5 -3.48 -1.29 -13.51
CA GLN A 5 -4.69 -0.89 -12.79
C GLN A 5 -4.73 0.50 -12.16
N ASN A 6 -3.61 1.21 -11.99
CA ASN A 6 -3.55 2.45 -11.21
C ASN A 6 -2.84 3.57 -11.98
N CYS A 7 -3.55 4.28 -12.86
CA CYS A 7 -3.00 5.34 -13.69
C CYS A 7 -3.96 6.54 -13.83
N PHE A 8 -3.45 7.62 -14.39
CA PHE A 8 -4.19 8.83 -14.77
C PHE A 8 -4.00 9.16 -16.25
N THR A 9 -4.94 9.89 -16.84
CA THR A 9 -4.74 10.46 -18.19
C THR A 9 -3.67 11.56 -18.16
N GLY A 10 -2.99 11.78 -19.28
CA GLY A 10 -1.84 12.70 -19.36
C GLY A 10 -2.12 14.15 -18.95
N GLU A 11 -3.36 14.63 -19.08
CA GLU A 11 -3.76 15.99 -18.71
C GLU A 11 -3.84 16.19 -17.18
N THR A 12 -3.82 15.10 -16.40
CA THR A 12 -3.96 15.16 -14.94
C THR A 12 -2.80 15.96 -14.33
N LEU A 13 -3.15 17.00 -13.56
CA LEU A 13 -2.18 17.84 -12.86
C LEU A 13 -1.62 17.14 -11.63
N VAL A 14 -0.31 17.25 -11.41
CA VAL A 14 0.45 16.79 -10.24
C VAL A 14 1.01 18.01 -9.51
N SER A 15 0.94 18.01 -8.18
CA SER A 15 1.52 19.11 -7.38
C SER A 15 3.03 18.97 -7.22
N THR A 16 3.77 19.95 -7.73
CA THR A 16 5.25 20.03 -7.71
C THR A 16 5.78 21.18 -6.87
N GLU A 17 7.11 21.31 -6.76
CA GLU A 17 7.79 22.41 -6.07
C GLU A 17 7.41 23.80 -6.61
N ASP A 18 7.22 23.93 -7.93
CA ASP A 18 7.01 25.20 -8.64
C ASP A 18 5.55 25.43 -9.07
N GLY A 19 4.60 24.62 -8.59
CA GLY A 19 3.19 24.69 -8.95
C GLY A 19 2.64 23.35 -9.40
N GLN A 20 1.59 23.34 -10.22
CA GLN A 20 1.09 22.11 -10.81
C GLN A 20 1.68 21.89 -12.20
N LYS A 21 1.98 20.63 -12.52
CA LYS A 21 2.52 20.18 -13.81
C LYS A 21 1.71 18.98 -14.29
N ARG A 22 1.48 18.86 -15.60
CA ARG A 22 0.77 17.69 -16.15
C ARG A 22 1.59 16.42 -15.91
N ILE A 23 0.91 15.31 -15.61
CA ILE A 23 1.58 14.04 -15.30
C ILE A 23 2.38 13.52 -16.50
N ASP A 24 1.97 13.82 -17.72
CA ASP A 24 2.72 13.45 -18.93
C ASP A 24 3.94 14.33 -19.24
N GLU A 25 4.12 15.42 -18.49
CA GLU A 25 5.28 16.29 -18.52
C GLU A 25 6.24 16.04 -17.35
N ILE A 26 5.85 15.23 -16.34
CA ILE A 26 6.70 14.90 -15.19
C ILE A 26 7.91 14.10 -15.67
N GLU A 27 9.10 14.52 -15.24
CA GLU A 27 10.38 13.88 -15.56
C GLU A 27 11.11 13.46 -14.27
N VAL A 28 12.00 12.47 -14.40
CA VAL A 28 12.88 12.07 -13.29
C VAL A 28 13.72 13.27 -12.86
N GLY A 29 13.67 13.60 -11.57
CA GLY A 29 14.32 14.77 -10.97
C GLY A 29 13.38 15.96 -10.73
N ASP A 30 12.14 15.93 -11.24
CA ASP A 30 11.10 16.82 -10.73
C ASP A 30 10.83 16.50 -9.26
N LYS A 31 10.38 17.50 -8.49
CA LYS A 31 9.93 17.30 -7.11
C LYS A 31 8.43 17.37 -7.00
N VAL A 32 7.81 16.36 -6.42
CA VAL A 32 6.36 16.32 -6.15
C VAL A 32 6.07 16.38 -4.67
N TRP A 33 4.95 17.01 -4.31
CA TRP A 33 4.46 16.94 -2.93
C TRP A 33 3.93 15.53 -2.65
N ALA A 34 4.36 14.98 -1.51
CA ALA A 34 3.94 13.69 -1.00
C ALA A 34 3.52 13.81 0.47
N TYR A 35 2.67 12.91 0.93
CA TYR A 35 2.20 12.88 2.31
C TYR A 35 2.34 11.50 2.93
N ASP A 36 3.07 11.43 4.04
CA ASP A 36 3.17 10.23 4.84
C ASP A 36 1.98 10.16 5.81
N ILE A 37 1.03 9.27 5.49
CA ILE A 37 -0.17 9.04 6.30
C ILE A 37 0.13 8.49 7.71
N TYR A 38 1.34 7.97 7.94
CA TYR A 38 1.76 7.41 9.22
C TYR A 38 2.39 8.46 10.14
N THR A 39 3.16 9.38 9.58
CA THR A 39 3.82 10.45 10.36
C THR A 39 3.08 11.80 10.30
N GLY A 40 2.14 11.95 9.37
CA GLY A 40 1.42 13.20 9.14
C GLY A 40 2.27 14.27 8.47
N LYS A 41 3.38 13.88 7.83
CA LYS A 41 4.32 14.81 7.21
C LYS A 41 4.03 14.99 5.73
N THR A 42 4.02 16.24 5.30
CA THR A 42 4.00 16.62 3.88
C THR A 42 5.40 17.11 3.48
N GLU A 43 6.02 16.48 2.49
CA GLU A 43 7.38 16.79 2.03
C GLU A 43 7.47 16.73 0.50
N LEU A 44 8.43 17.47 -0.08
CA LEU A 44 8.79 17.34 -1.49
C LEU A 44 9.70 16.12 -1.67
N LYS A 45 9.40 15.28 -2.67
CA LYS A 45 10.16 14.09 -3.04
C LYS A 45 10.66 14.21 -4.48
N GLU A 46 11.95 13.91 -4.69
CA GLU A 46 12.63 14.03 -5.99
C GLU A 46 12.94 12.67 -6.66
N ASP A 47 13.02 11.60 -5.85
CA ASP A 47 13.21 10.24 -6.34
C ASP A 47 11.88 9.69 -6.85
N LEU A 48 11.68 9.86 -8.15
CA LEU A 48 10.46 9.49 -8.88
C LEU A 48 10.76 8.48 -9.98
N THR A 49 9.91 7.48 -10.13
CA THR A 49 9.80 6.67 -11.34
C THR A 49 8.49 6.98 -12.06
N VAL A 50 8.56 7.26 -13.35
CA VAL A 50 7.38 7.52 -14.19
C VAL A 50 7.05 6.27 -14.99
N TYR A 51 5.83 5.75 -14.81
CA TYR A 51 5.29 4.66 -15.60
C TYR A 51 4.34 5.18 -16.66
N VAL A 52 4.44 4.62 -17.87
CA VAL A 52 3.59 4.98 -19.00
C VAL A 52 3.04 3.70 -19.62
N HIS A 53 1.72 3.67 -19.82
CA HIS A 53 1.00 2.64 -20.56
C HIS A 53 0.27 3.28 -21.73
N ASP A 54 0.14 2.57 -22.85
CA ASP A 54 -0.45 3.09 -24.11
C ASP A 54 -1.59 2.21 -24.66
N ASP A 55 -2.11 1.31 -23.82
CA ASP A 55 -3.14 0.33 -24.15
C ASP A 55 -4.42 0.44 -23.29
N GLU A 56 -4.58 1.52 -22.51
CA GLU A 56 -5.76 1.73 -21.66
C GLU A 56 -6.99 2.11 -22.48
N THR A 57 -8.11 1.42 -22.25
CA THR A 57 -9.39 1.65 -22.95
C THR A 57 -10.53 1.95 -21.99
N GLU A 58 -10.29 1.98 -20.68
CA GLU A 58 -11.31 2.13 -19.67
C GLU A 58 -10.91 3.27 -18.71
N ILE A 59 -11.71 4.34 -18.73
CA ILE A 59 -11.49 5.53 -17.91
C ILE A 59 -12.67 5.70 -16.96
N LEU A 60 -12.37 6.05 -15.72
CA LEU A 60 -13.33 6.51 -14.75
C LEU A 60 -13.20 8.03 -14.61
N HIS A 61 -14.25 8.75 -14.94
CA HIS A 61 -14.39 10.17 -14.63
C HIS A 61 -14.90 10.29 -13.19
N LEU A 62 -14.04 10.72 -12.27
CA LEU A 62 -14.39 10.96 -10.89
C LEU A 62 -14.73 12.44 -10.69
N HIS A 63 -15.92 12.73 -10.16
CA HIS A 63 -16.38 14.08 -9.88
C HIS A 63 -16.26 14.37 -8.39
N THR A 64 -15.60 15.47 -8.03
CA THR A 64 -15.44 15.90 -6.63
C THR A 64 -15.68 17.39 -6.48
N THR A 65 -15.81 17.87 -5.24
CA THR A 65 -15.82 19.32 -4.95
C THR A 65 -14.48 20.01 -5.24
N ALA A 66 -13.41 19.24 -5.45
CA ALA A 66 -12.06 19.70 -5.80
C ALA A 66 -11.82 19.76 -7.33
N GLY A 67 -12.77 19.29 -8.13
CA GLY A 67 -12.65 19.18 -9.59
C GLY A 67 -12.86 17.75 -10.08
N ASP A 68 -12.81 17.61 -11.40
CA ASP A 68 -12.93 16.33 -12.10
C ASP A 68 -11.55 15.70 -12.27
N ILE A 69 -11.47 14.38 -12.11
CA ILE A 69 -10.23 13.61 -12.23
C ILE A 69 -10.49 12.38 -13.09
N ASP A 70 -9.74 12.26 -14.19
CA ASP A 70 -9.80 11.11 -15.09
C ASP A 70 -8.74 10.08 -14.69
N THR A 71 -9.20 8.92 -14.24
CA THR A 71 -8.35 7.90 -13.62
C THR A 71 -8.77 6.49 -14.03
N THR A 72 -7.93 5.50 -13.76
CA THR A 72 -8.34 4.10 -13.85
C THR A 72 -9.15 3.71 -12.61
N THR A 73 -10.02 2.70 -12.73
CA THR A 73 -10.96 2.31 -11.67
C THR A 73 -10.29 1.86 -10.37
N ASN A 74 -9.04 1.39 -10.40
CA ASN A 74 -8.38 0.87 -9.21
C ASN A 74 -7.44 1.87 -8.56
N HIS A 75 -7.28 3.08 -9.13
CA HIS A 75 -6.37 4.06 -8.59
C HIS A 75 -6.80 4.46 -7.17
N PRO A 76 -5.94 4.32 -6.16
CA PRO A 76 -6.29 4.55 -4.75
C PRO A 76 -6.30 6.04 -4.39
N PHE A 77 -7.40 6.47 -3.77
CA PHE A 77 -7.58 7.80 -3.14
C PHE A 77 -7.64 7.65 -1.63
N TYR A 78 -7.03 8.58 -0.88
CA TYR A 78 -7.05 8.52 0.57
C TYR A 78 -8.35 9.12 1.13
N VAL A 79 -9.25 8.26 1.63
CA VAL A 79 -10.52 8.64 2.24
C VAL A 79 -10.37 8.73 3.76
N ASN A 80 -10.76 9.88 4.32
CA ASN A 80 -10.68 10.14 5.74
C ASN A 80 -11.47 9.09 6.55
N GLY A 81 -10.82 8.45 7.52
CA GLY A 81 -11.42 7.40 8.35
C GLY A 81 -11.61 6.03 7.67
N ARG A 82 -11.32 5.91 6.37
CA ARG A 82 -11.38 4.63 5.62
C ARG A 82 -10.03 4.19 5.07
N GLY A 83 -9.06 5.10 4.91
CA GLY A 83 -7.78 4.81 4.30
C GLY A 83 -7.86 4.83 2.78
N TRP A 84 -7.01 4.07 2.11
CA TRP A 84 -6.97 4.03 0.65
C TRP A 84 -8.15 3.25 0.07
N VAL A 85 -8.87 3.90 -0.84
CA VAL A 85 -10.05 3.35 -1.52
C VAL A 85 -9.84 3.48 -3.01
N ALA A 86 -10.06 2.39 -3.76
CA ALA A 86 -10.01 2.41 -5.22
C ALA A 86 -11.04 3.40 -5.79
N ALA A 87 -10.69 4.10 -6.87
CA ALA A 87 -11.53 5.13 -7.49
C ALA A 87 -12.94 4.62 -7.83
N GLY A 88 -13.04 3.38 -8.32
CA GLY A 88 -14.29 2.71 -8.68
C GLY A 88 -15.15 2.29 -7.49
N ASP A 89 -14.56 2.20 -6.30
CA ASP A 89 -15.23 1.87 -5.04
C ASP A 89 -15.57 3.12 -4.21
N LEU A 90 -15.20 4.30 -4.69
CA LEU A 90 -15.63 5.57 -4.10
C LEU A 90 -17.14 5.76 -4.27
N THR A 91 -17.77 6.28 -3.22
CA THR A 91 -19.20 6.55 -3.17
C THR A 91 -19.44 8.03 -2.94
N VAL A 92 -20.57 8.53 -3.44
CA VAL A 92 -20.97 9.93 -3.21
C VAL A 92 -21.01 10.21 -1.71
N GLY A 93 -20.29 11.25 -1.29
CA GLY A 93 -20.13 11.63 0.10
C GLY A 93 -18.81 11.19 0.75
N ASP A 94 -17.99 10.35 0.09
CA ASP A 94 -16.65 10.04 0.59
C ASP A 94 -15.77 11.30 0.64
N GLU A 95 -15.02 11.46 1.73
CA GLU A 95 -14.17 12.63 2.02
C GLU A 95 -12.70 12.31 1.72
N ILE A 96 -12.17 12.86 0.62
CA ILE A 96 -10.80 12.64 0.16
C ILE A 96 -9.87 13.73 0.72
N TYR A 97 -8.71 13.33 1.23
CA TYR A 97 -7.74 14.26 1.82
C TYR A 97 -7.05 15.15 0.77
N GLN A 98 -6.88 16.44 1.07
CA GLN A 98 -6.24 17.42 0.20
C GLN A 98 -4.85 17.87 0.72
N LEU A 99 -4.04 18.43 -0.18
CA LEU A 99 -2.68 18.92 0.12
C LEU A 99 -2.62 19.94 1.26
N ASP A 100 -3.63 20.80 1.37
CA ASP A 100 -3.74 21.82 2.42
C ASP A 100 -4.30 21.27 3.76
N GLY A 101 -4.57 19.95 3.82
CA GLY A 101 -5.16 19.26 4.96
C GLY A 101 -6.68 19.37 5.05
N SER A 102 -7.34 20.00 4.07
CA SER A 102 -8.80 20.01 3.95
C SER A 102 -9.33 18.74 3.28
N ILE A 103 -10.63 18.70 2.98
CA ILE A 103 -11.32 17.54 2.37
C ILE A 103 -12.03 17.93 1.08
N ALA A 104 -11.93 17.05 0.09
CA ALA A 104 -12.76 17.04 -1.11
C ALA A 104 -13.87 16.00 -0.94
N VAL A 105 -15.08 16.29 -1.40
CA VAL A 105 -16.21 15.35 -1.32
C VAL A 105 -16.50 14.77 -2.70
N VAL A 106 -16.63 13.44 -2.79
CA VAL A 106 -17.07 12.76 -4.02
C VAL A 106 -18.52 13.13 -4.32
N THR A 107 -18.77 13.65 -5.52
CA THR A 107 -20.11 14.05 -5.98
C THR A 107 -20.69 13.09 -7.02
N GLY A 108 -19.87 12.23 -7.61
CA GLY A 108 -20.29 11.18 -8.55
C GLY A 108 -19.13 10.58 -9.31
N SER A 109 -19.42 9.57 -10.13
CA SER A 109 -18.46 9.01 -11.07
C SER A 109 -19.16 8.48 -12.31
N GLN A 110 -18.43 8.42 -13.43
CA GLN A 110 -18.89 7.85 -14.69
C GLN A 110 -17.81 6.97 -15.30
N PHE A 111 -18.17 5.74 -15.64
CA PHE A 111 -17.28 4.84 -16.38
C PHE A 111 -17.45 5.05 -17.89
N GLU A 112 -16.33 5.19 -18.60
CA GLU A 112 -16.24 5.29 -20.04
C GLU A 112 -15.35 4.18 -20.59
N LYS A 113 -15.83 3.52 -21.65
CA LYS A 113 -15.02 2.61 -22.47
C LYS A 113 -14.74 3.28 -23.81
N LEU A 114 -13.46 3.43 -24.13
CA LEU A 114 -12.96 4.11 -25.31
C LEU A 114 -12.84 3.16 -26.49
N ASP A 115 -13.15 3.67 -27.69
CA ASP A 115 -12.96 2.94 -28.95
C ASP A 115 -11.47 2.85 -29.36
N VAL A 116 -10.66 3.81 -28.88
CA VAL A 116 -9.23 3.92 -29.17
C VAL A 116 -8.47 4.01 -27.84
N PRO A 117 -7.40 3.21 -27.63
CA PRO A 117 -6.62 3.29 -26.41
C PRO A 117 -5.95 4.66 -26.23
N VAL A 118 -5.80 5.06 -24.98
CA VAL A 118 -5.13 6.30 -24.57
C VAL A 118 -3.87 5.99 -23.77
N LYS A 119 -2.97 6.96 -23.73
CA LYS A 119 -1.82 6.89 -22.81
C LYS A 119 -2.24 7.27 -21.41
N VAL A 120 -1.81 6.47 -20.45
CA VAL A 120 -2.00 6.71 -19.03
C VAL A 120 -0.67 6.61 -18.28
N TYR A 121 -0.61 7.31 -17.16
CA TYR A 121 0.62 7.61 -16.44
C TYR A 121 0.44 7.30 -14.96
N ASN A 122 1.48 6.78 -14.33
CA ASN A 122 1.55 6.63 -12.87
C ASN A 122 2.93 7.11 -12.39
N LEU A 123 2.98 7.60 -11.15
CA LEU A 123 4.22 7.99 -10.51
C LEU A 123 4.48 7.06 -9.33
N ASP A 124 5.70 6.54 -9.24
CA ASP A 124 6.21 5.96 -8.00
C ASP A 124 7.13 6.97 -7.32
N VAL A 125 6.73 7.35 -6.10
CA VAL A 125 7.40 8.32 -5.26
C VAL A 125 8.05 7.57 -4.11
N GLU A 126 9.37 7.61 -4.00
CA GLU A 126 10.08 6.92 -2.92
C GLU A 126 9.70 7.46 -1.52
N ASP A 127 9.92 6.61 -0.53
CA ASP A 127 9.58 6.74 0.90
C ASP A 127 8.08 6.80 1.22
N PHE A 128 7.36 7.75 0.63
CA PHE A 128 5.99 8.09 1.04
C PHE A 128 4.93 7.41 0.20
N HIS A 129 5.30 6.95 -1.00
CA HIS A 129 4.43 6.18 -1.89
C HIS A 129 3.10 6.88 -2.20
N SER A 130 3.07 8.20 -2.12
CA SER A 130 1.89 9.03 -2.32
C SER A 130 2.25 10.32 -3.02
N TYR A 131 1.27 10.93 -3.67
CA TYR A 131 1.39 12.23 -4.30
C TYR A 131 0.02 12.89 -4.41
N PHE A 132 -0.01 14.13 -4.91
CA PHE A 132 -1.24 14.90 -5.04
C PHE A 132 -1.58 15.23 -6.48
N VAL A 133 -2.83 15.00 -6.87
CA VAL A 133 -3.34 15.19 -8.24
C VAL A 133 -4.62 16.02 -8.33
N GLY A 134 -4.93 16.53 -9.52
CA GLY A 134 -6.16 17.26 -9.83
C GLY A 134 -6.03 18.77 -9.64
N ASP A 135 -7.05 19.54 -10.08
CA ASP A 135 -7.06 21.02 -10.04
C ASP A 135 -6.89 21.56 -8.62
N VAL A 136 -7.68 21.05 -7.68
CA VAL A 136 -7.43 21.20 -6.25
C VAL A 136 -6.81 19.90 -5.75
N PRO A 137 -5.54 19.89 -5.30
CA PRO A 137 -4.80 18.64 -5.18
C PRO A 137 -5.31 17.69 -4.08
N VAL A 138 -5.70 16.48 -4.49
CA VAL A 138 -6.14 15.39 -3.62
C VAL A 138 -5.09 14.28 -3.51
N LEU A 139 -5.05 13.59 -2.37
CA LEU A 139 -4.05 12.59 -2.04
C LEU A 139 -4.35 11.23 -2.69
N VAL A 140 -3.38 10.73 -3.45
CA VAL A 140 -3.41 9.44 -4.15
C VAL A 140 -2.16 8.62 -3.85
N HIS A 141 -2.23 7.31 -4.00
CA HIS A 141 -1.10 6.40 -3.75
C HIS A 141 -0.51 5.92 -5.08
N ASN A 142 0.81 5.71 -5.10
CA ASN A 142 1.56 5.19 -6.26
C ASN A 142 1.26 3.72 -6.62
N TYR A 143 0.37 3.03 -5.91
CA TYR A 143 0.39 1.56 -5.80
C TYR A 143 0.40 0.95 -7.21
N GLY A 144 1.44 0.18 -7.55
CA GLY A 144 1.48 -0.57 -8.81
C GLY A 144 0.70 -1.87 -8.65
N GLY A 145 -0.60 -1.86 -8.95
CA GLY A 145 -1.41 -3.07 -9.12
C GLY A 145 -1.63 -3.93 -7.87
N SER A 146 -2.57 -3.54 -7.03
CA SER A 146 -3.61 -4.39 -6.38
C SER A 146 -4.32 -3.54 -5.33
N SER A 147 -5.65 -3.66 -5.26
CA SER A 147 -6.49 -3.02 -4.26
C SER A 147 -6.08 -3.41 -2.83
N ASP A 148 -6.36 -2.51 -1.89
CA ASP A 148 -6.29 -2.63 -0.42
C ASP A 148 -4.92 -2.32 0.21
N ASP A 149 -4.86 -1.22 0.97
CA ASP A 149 -3.68 -0.82 1.79
C ASP A 149 -3.89 -1.15 3.29
N THR A 150 -4.51 -2.29 3.55
CA THR A 150 -3.69 -3.33 4.20
C THR A 150 -3.20 -4.17 3.04
N PRO A 151 -1.89 -4.37 2.84
CA PRO A 151 -1.48 -5.26 1.77
C PRO A 151 -2.29 -6.54 1.94
N ASN A 152 -3.05 -6.89 0.91
CA ASN A 152 -4.08 -7.94 0.99
C ASN A 152 -3.48 -9.21 1.63
N THR A 153 -2.18 -9.38 1.46
CA THR A 153 -1.34 -10.29 2.21
C THR A 153 -0.24 -9.60 3.04
N LEU A 154 0.11 -10.20 4.17
CA LEU A 154 1.31 -9.87 4.94
C LEU A 154 2.15 -11.12 5.22
N TYR A 155 3.41 -10.93 5.55
CA TYR A 155 4.38 -12.01 5.76
C TYR A 155 4.60 -12.30 7.25
N HIS A 156 4.42 -13.55 7.64
CA HIS A 156 4.97 -14.08 8.88
C HIS A 156 6.34 -14.70 8.63
N TYR A 157 7.39 -14.13 9.25
CA TYR A 157 8.75 -14.66 9.15
C TYR A 157 9.10 -15.58 10.31
N THR A 158 9.68 -16.73 9.98
CA THR A 158 10.05 -17.78 10.93
C THR A 158 11.22 -18.62 10.40
N ASN A 159 11.47 -19.78 11.00
CA ASN A 159 12.40 -20.77 10.47
C ASN A 159 11.63 -21.97 9.87
N GLU A 160 12.35 -22.89 9.23
CA GLU A 160 11.76 -24.07 8.56
C GLU A 160 10.81 -24.85 9.47
N LYS A 161 11.24 -25.09 10.72
CA LYS A 161 10.44 -25.80 11.71
C LYS A 161 9.15 -25.05 12.04
N GLY A 162 9.24 -23.74 12.22
CA GLY A 162 8.08 -22.88 12.47
C GLY A 162 7.12 -22.86 11.29
N GLN A 163 7.64 -22.75 10.06
CA GLN A 163 6.83 -22.80 8.85
C GLN A 163 6.05 -24.12 8.78
N ASN A 164 6.74 -25.26 8.90
CA ASN A 164 6.11 -26.58 8.80
C ASN A 164 5.04 -26.78 9.89
N ALA A 165 5.28 -26.33 11.11
CA ALA A 165 4.30 -26.42 12.19
C ALA A 165 3.03 -25.59 11.91
N ILE A 166 3.18 -24.41 11.31
CA ILE A 166 2.04 -23.56 10.92
C ILE A 166 1.27 -24.21 9.77
N LEU A 167 1.96 -24.72 8.74
CA LEU A 167 1.33 -25.40 7.60
C LEU A 167 0.58 -26.68 8.02
N GLU A 168 1.09 -27.41 9.02
CA GLU A 168 0.45 -28.62 9.54
C GLU A 168 -0.80 -28.30 10.37
N SER A 169 -0.76 -27.23 11.16
CA SER A 169 -1.86 -26.87 12.07
C SER A 169 -2.89 -25.90 11.48
N ASN A 170 -2.54 -25.15 10.43
CA ASN A 170 -3.24 -23.95 9.98
C ASN A 170 -3.46 -22.92 11.10
N GLU A 171 -2.57 -22.86 12.08
CA GLU A 171 -2.68 -21.89 13.17
C GLU A 171 -1.40 -21.05 13.33
N LEU A 172 -1.57 -19.75 13.57
CA LEU A 172 -0.49 -18.86 13.97
C LEU A 172 -0.64 -18.45 15.45
N LYS A 173 0.32 -18.90 16.26
CA LYS A 173 0.32 -18.64 17.70
C LYS A 173 0.72 -17.19 18.00
N PRO A 174 0.10 -16.55 19.02
CA PRO A 174 0.43 -15.19 19.40
C PRO A 174 1.77 -15.15 20.14
N SER A 175 2.48 -14.04 19.99
CA SER A 175 3.52 -13.63 20.92
C SER A 175 2.84 -12.98 22.12
N LEU A 176 3.11 -13.50 23.33
CA LEU A 176 2.51 -13.00 24.58
C LEU A 176 3.58 -12.32 25.44
N LYS A 177 3.30 -11.12 25.94
CA LYS A 177 4.17 -10.39 26.87
C LYS A 177 4.48 -11.19 28.12
N ALA A 178 3.51 -11.98 28.60
CA ALA A 178 3.69 -12.87 29.74
C ALA A 178 4.80 -13.92 29.53
N ASN A 179 5.02 -14.35 28.28
CA ASN A 179 6.06 -15.32 27.93
C ASN A 179 7.39 -14.63 27.62
N ASN A 180 7.36 -13.58 26.81
CA ASN A 180 8.55 -12.76 26.51
C ASN A 180 8.14 -11.34 26.09
N PRO A 181 8.35 -10.33 26.95
CA PRO A 181 8.03 -8.94 26.63
C PRO A 181 8.72 -8.40 25.37
N ASN A 182 9.90 -8.94 25.02
CA ASN A 182 10.66 -8.50 23.85
C ASN A 182 10.11 -9.01 22.52
N ASP A 183 9.31 -10.08 22.54
CA ASP A 183 8.65 -10.64 21.36
C ASP A 183 7.27 -10.02 21.15
N ALA A 184 6.68 -9.42 22.19
CA ALA A 184 5.37 -8.78 22.17
C ALA A 184 5.44 -7.24 22.37
N ARG A 185 6.37 -6.59 21.67
CA ARG A 185 6.70 -5.15 21.85
C ARG A 185 5.50 -4.22 21.62
N PHE A 186 4.61 -4.59 20.70
CA PHE A 186 3.43 -3.81 20.31
C PHE A 186 2.13 -4.37 20.91
N GLY A 187 2.23 -5.26 21.89
CA GLY A 187 1.08 -5.96 22.46
C GLY A 187 1.11 -7.46 22.20
N ASP A 188 0.20 -8.16 22.86
CA ASP A 188 -0.03 -9.57 22.60
C ASP A 188 -0.67 -9.73 21.22
N GLY A 189 -0.21 -10.70 20.43
CA GLY A 189 -0.78 -10.96 19.11
C GLY A 189 0.16 -11.64 18.14
N GLN A 190 -0.31 -11.86 16.91
CA GLN A 190 0.50 -12.38 15.81
C GLN A 190 1.22 -11.23 15.11
N TYR A 191 2.51 -11.44 14.83
CA TYR A 191 3.37 -10.43 14.22
C TYR A 191 3.60 -10.74 12.74
N LEU A 192 3.40 -9.73 11.91
CA LEU A 192 3.46 -9.77 10.46
C LEU A 192 4.29 -8.61 9.91
N SER A 193 4.62 -8.65 8.63
CA SER A 193 5.52 -7.70 7.95
C SER A 193 5.10 -7.52 6.49
N ASP A 194 5.24 -6.31 5.96
CA ASP A 194 5.07 -5.96 4.54
C ASP A 194 6.36 -6.14 3.72
N LEU A 195 7.51 -6.29 4.39
CA LEU A 195 8.79 -6.57 3.73
C LEU A 195 8.69 -7.80 2.83
N LEU A 196 9.20 -7.69 1.60
CA LEU A 196 9.14 -8.75 0.60
C LEU A 196 10.22 -9.82 0.85
N PRO A 197 9.88 -11.12 0.92
CA PRO A 197 10.87 -12.18 1.21
C PRO A 197 12.07 -12.26 0.25
N ASP A 198 11.93 -11.73 -0.96
CA ASP A 198 12.93 -11.86 -2.02
C ASP A 198 13.92 -10.68 -2.03
N GLU A 199 13.62 -9.60 -1.30
CA GLU A 199 14.46 -8.40 -1.20
C GLU A 199 15.40 -8.41 0.02
N TYR A 200 15.18 -9.32 0.97
CA TYR A 200 15.89 -9.35 2.23
C TYR A 200 16.57 -10.69 2.49
N SER A 201 17.78 -10.65 3.04
CA SER A 201 18.42 -11.82 3.63
C SER A 201 17.91 -12.07 5.06
N PRO A 202 18.04 -13.31 5.59
CA PRO A 202 17.72 -13.61 6.99
C PRO A 202 18.44 -12.70 8.00
N ILE A 203 19.67 -12.27 7.67
CA ILE A 203 20.46 -11.37 8.51
C ILE A 203 19.84 -9.97 8.56
N GLN A 204 19.41 -9.44 7.42
CA GLN A 204 18.74 -8.13 7.34
C GLN A 204 17.40 -8.15 8.08
N LEU A 205 16.57 -9.18 7.86
CA LEU A 205 15.30 -9.35 8.58
C LEU A 205 15.50 -9.40 10.09
N ALA A 206 16.47 -10.19 10.56
CA ALA A 206 16.76 -10.27 12.00
C ALA A 206 17.25 -8.94 12.57
N SER A 207 18.12 -8.24 11.84
CA SER A 207 18.60 -6.92 12.25
C SER A 207 17.44 -5.92 12.35
N ARG A 208 16.46 -6.00 11.44
CA ARG A 208 15.29 -5.14 11.42
C ARG A 208 14.30 -5.47 12.53
N PHE A 209 13.90 -6.73 12.68
CA PHE A 209 12.86 -7.14 13.62
C PHE A 209 13.33 -7.12 15.08
N ILE A 210 14.55 -7.59 15.35
CA ILE A 210 15.03 -7.78 16.73
C ILE A 210 16.28 -6.99 17.07
N HIS A 211 16.75 -6.10 16.18
CA HIS A 211 17.96 -5.29 16.37
C HIS A 211 19.20 -6.13 16.64
N ARG A 212 19.21 -7.37 16.14
CA ARG A 212 20.36 -8.28 16.23
C ARG A 212 20.44 -9.14 14.97
N PRO A 213 21.57 -9.12 14.24
CA PRO A 213 21.75 -9.97 13.08
C PRO A 213 21.68 -11.44 13.48
N ASN A 214 20.91 -12.24 12.73
CA ASN A 214 20.75 -13.67 12.97
C ASN A 214 20.37 -14.37 11.67
N ARG A 215 21.29 -15.18 11.12
CA ARG A 215 21.07 -15.89 9.86
C ARG A 215 20.10 -17.07 9.91
N TYR A 216 19.63 -17.44 11.10
CA TYR A 216 18.83 -18.65 11.33
C TYR A 216 17.38 -18.39 11.73
N LYS A 217 17.09 -17.20 12.29
CA LYS A 217 15.78 -16.92 12.92
C LYS A 217 14.66 -16.72 11.90
N TYR A 218 14.93 -15.97 10.83
CA TYR A 218 13.97 -15.56 9.80
C TYR A 218 14.43 -16.09 8.44
N THR A 219 14.43 -17.42 8.31
CA THR A 219 14.91 -18.12 7.10
C THR A 219 13.79 -18.52 6.16
N HIS A 220 12.55 -18.46 6.64
CA HIS A 220 11.35 -18.89 5.95
C HIS A 220 10.24 -17.86 6.17
N PHE A 221 9.28 -17.84 5.26
CA PHE A 221 8.13 -16.97 5.33
C PHE A 221 6.84 -17.72 5.03
N ILE A 222 5.74 -17.17 5.51
CA ILE A 222 4.37 -17.53 5.11
C ILE A 222 3.67 -16.23 4.75
N GLU A 223 3.14 -16.17 3.54
CA GLU A 223 2.28 -15.08 3.06
C GLU A 223 0.84 -15.37 3.46
N ILE A 224 0.22 -14.43 4.17
CA ILE A 224 -1.07 -14.60 4.83
C ILE A 224 -2.02 -13.53 4.34
N LEU A 225 -3.18 -13.92 3.81
CA LEU A 225 -4.31 -13.05 3.49
C LEU A 225 -4.86 -12.43 4.79
N VAL A 226 -4.75 -11.11 4.92
CA VAL A 226 -5.14 -10.37 6.12
C VAL A 226 -6.48 -9.64 5.99
N GLU A 227 -7.15 -9.79 4.86
CA GLU A 227 -8.51 -9.26 4.67
C GLU A 227 -9.44 -9.72 5.81
N GLY A 228 -10.15 -8.74 6.38
CA GLY A 228 -11.08 -8.94 7.50
C GLY A 228 -10.41 -9.19 8.86
N LEU A 229 -9.08 -9.10 8.97
CA LEU A 229 -8.37 -9.17 10.25
C LEU A 229 -8.13 -7.76 10.81
N ASN A 230 -8.19 -7.63 12.14
CA ASN A 230 -7.81 -6.40 12.82
C ASN A 230 -6.28 -6.24 12.84
N VAL A 231 -5.71 -5.72 11.77
CA VAL A 231 -4.27 -5.47 11.64
C VAL A 231 -3.95 -4.06 12.15
N VAL A 232 -3.01 -3.98 13.08
CA VAL A 232 -2.52 -2.72 13.65
C VAL A 232 -1.06 -2.54 13.29
N LYS A 233 -0.70 -1.41 12.68
CA LYS A 233 0.71 -1.07 12.42
C LYS A 233 1.40 -0.74 13.75
N GLY A 234 2.47 -1.47 14.07
CA GLY A 234 3.28 -1.22 15.26
C GLY A 234 4.40 -0.22 14.98
N ARG A 235 5.17 -0.46 13.91
CA ARG A 235 6.16 0.46 13.31
C ARG A 235 6.41 0.03 11.87
N ASP A 236 7.22 0.78 11.13
CA ASP A 236 7.57 0.40 9.76
C ASP A 236 8.15 -1.01 9.66
N GLY A 237 7.59 -1.81 8.75
CA GLY A 237 7.93 -3.22 8.61
C GLY A 237 7.34 -4.15 9.65
N VAL A 238 6.49 -3.68 10.58
CA VAL A 238 5.95 -4.53 11.66
C VAL A 238 4.48 -4.21 11.94
N TYR A 239 3.65 -5.22 11.71
CA TYR A 239 2.21 -5.22 12.00
C TYR A 239 1.91 -6.25 13.08
N VAL A 240 0.83 -6.03 13.82
CA VAL A 240 0.31 -6.94 14.83
C VAL A 240 -1.17 -7.17 14.61
N ILE A 241 -1.62 -8.41 14.73
CA ILE A 241 -3.04 -8.75 14.89
C ILE A 241 -3.25 -8.96 16.39
N PRO A 242 -3.86 -7.99 17.11
CA PRO A 242 -3.94 -8.07 18.56
C PRO A 242 -4.93 -9.15 19.00
N ASN A 243 -4.43 -10.16 19.72
CA ASN A 243 -5.23 -11.17 20.44
C ASN A 243 -4.31 -12.01 21.35
N GLN A 244 -4.91 -12.91 22.13
CA GLN A 244 -4.19 -13.83 23.01
C GLN A 244 -4.35 -15.30 22.61
N ASP A 245 -5.11 -15.58 21.55
CA ASP A 245 -5.46 -16.92 21.08
C ASP A 245 -4.73 -17.26 19.77
N SER A 246 -4.74 -18.53 19.37
CA SER A 246 -4.26 -18.91 18.02
C SER A 246 -5.12 -18.22 16.94
N LEU A 247 -4.48 -17.70 15.90
CA LEU A 247 -5.15 -17.23 14.69
C LEU A 247 -5.33 -18.40 13.71
N ASP A 248 -6.58 -18.67 13.32
CA ASP A 248 -6.88 -19.65 12.26
C ASP A 248 -6.49 -19.08 10.89
N LEU A 249 -5.66 -19.84 10.18
CA LEU A 249 -5.14 -19.52 8.85
C LEU A 249 -5.80 -20.35 7.74
N THR A 250 -6.85 -21.11 8.04
CA THR A 250 -7.60 -21.89 7.04
C THR A 250 -8.08 -20.97 5.92
N GLY A 251 -7.64 -21.25 4.69
CA GLY A 251 -7.96 -20.43 3.51
C GLY A 251 -7.25 -19.07 3.44
N ARG A 252 -6.31 -18.79 4.36
CA ARG A 252 -5.55 -17.53 4.40
C ARG A 252 -4.11 -17.67 3.94
N ILE A 253 -3.54 -18.88 3.87
CA ILE A 253 -2.16 -19.09 3.43
C ILE A 253 -2.11 -19.02 1.90
N ILE A 254 -1.39 -18.03 1.37
CA ILE A 254 -1.27 -17.80 -0.08
C ILE A 254 -0.05 -18.53 -0.64
N ARG A 255 1.12 -18.31 -0.03
CA ARG A 255 2.36 -19.03 -0.36
C ARG A 255 3.29 -19.09 0.85
N TRP A 256 4.31 -19.93 0.76
CA TRP A 256 5.37 -20.04 1.76
C TRP A 256 6.67 -20.42 1.06
N GLY A 257 7.79 -20.19 1.73
CA GLY A 257 9.08 -20.50 1.12
C GLY A 257 10.26 -20.08 1.97
N LYS A 258 11.44 -20.26 1.37
CA LYS A 258 12.70 -19.81 1.95
C LYS A 258 12.89 -18.34 1.61
N VAL A 259 13.47 -17.59 2.54
CA VAL A 259 13.80 -16.18 2.35
C VAL A 259 14.99 -16.06 1.39
N GLY A 260 14.86 -15.17 0.39
CA GLY A 260 15.90 -14.86 -0.60
C GLY A 260 16.15 -15.98 -1.62
N SER A 261 15.12 -16.76 -1.99
CA SER A 261 15.23 -17.88 -2.93
C SER A 261 14.30 -17.74 -4.13
#